data_AF-A0A7K6D7V1-F1
#
_entry.id   AF-A0A7K6D7V1-F1
#
_cell.length_a   1.000
_cell.length_b   1.000
_cell.length_c   1.000
_cell.angle_alpha   90.00
_cell.angle_beta   90.00
_cell.angle_gamma   90.00
#
_symmetry.space_group_name_H-M   'P 1'
#
loop_
_entity.id
_entity.type
_entity.pdbx_description
1 polymer ?
#
loop_
_entity_poly.entity_id
_entity_poly.type
_entity_poly.pdbx_seq_one_letter_code
_entity_poly.pdbx_strand_id
1 'polypeptide(L)'
;LQLHHSGRYHCGGLVGLGISLWHNSAPVTVTVHGVPVSGVSLSAQPPGAQVALGDRLVLSCAAATGTGPLSFSWHRGGSGVPLGTGPRLELNHVGDEDSGHYQCRASNGDSVAESDLLNVTVL
;
A
#
# COMPACT_ATOMS: atom_id res chain seq x y z
N LEU A 1 8.01 7.51 -15.54
CA LEU A 1 9.34 7.01 -15.14
C LEU A 1 9.15 5.87 -14.14
N GLN A 2 9.95 4.81 -14.23
CA GLN A 2 9.90 3.68 -13.29
C GLN A 2 10.96 3.87 -12.20
N LEU A 3 10.73 3.34 -10.98
CA LEU A 3 11.66 3.50 -9.85
C LEU A 3 13.09 3.02 -10.19
N HIS A 4 13.20 1.96 -11.00
CA HIS A 4 14.47 1.40 -11.43
C HIS A 4 15.22 2.27 -12.46
N HIS A 5 14.65 3.38 -12.93
CA HIS A 5 15.36 4.38 -13.74
C HIS A 5 16.25 5.29 -12.87
N SER A 6 16.32 5.08 -11.56
CA SER A 6 17.29 5.75 -10.70
C SER A 6 18.69 5.27 -11.05
N GLY A 7 19.61 6.19 -11.32
CA GLY A 7 20.94 5.83 -11.79
C GLY A 7 21.83 7.03 -12.12
N ARG A 8 23.06 6.72 -12.51
CA ARG A 8 24.04 7.71 -12.93
C ARG A 8 24.13 7.73 -14.46
N TYR A 9 23.76 8.85 -15.05
CA TYR A 9 23.67 9.04 -16.49
C TYR A 9 24.73 10.03 -16.97
N HIS A 10 25.19 9.88 -18.20
CA HIS A 10 26.00 10.89 -18.88
C HIS A 10 25.59 10.94 -20.34
N CYS A 11 25.77 12.09 -20.96
CA CYS A 11 25.55 12.24 -22.39
C CYS A 11 26.88 12.00 -23.11
N GLY A 12 26.85 11.22 -24.19
CA GLY A 12 27.98 11.02 -25.08
C GLY A 12 27.65 11.55 -26.47
N GLY A 13 28.59 12.25 -27.10
CA GLY A 13 28.39 12.83 -28.42
C GLY A 13 29.67 12.96 -29.21
N LEU A 14 29.53 13.09 -30.53
CA LEU A 14 30.64 13.25 -31.46
C LEU A 14 30.86 14.74 -31.75
N VAL A 15 32.10 15.21 -31.68
CA VAL A 15 32.49 16.58 -32.05
C VAL A 15 33.36 16.51 -33.31
N GLY A 16 32.95 17.23 -34.36
CA GLY A 16 33.59 17.16 -35.68
C GLY A 16 34.08 18.51 -36.20
N LEU A 17 35.40 18.63 -36.36
CA LEU A 17 36.08 19.61 -37.22
C LEU A 17 37.13 18.86 -38.05
N GLY A 18 36.67 17.97 -38.95
CA GLY A 18 37.53 17.15 -39.82
C GLY A 18 38.03 15.82 -39.22
N ILE A 19 38.12 15.72 -37.89
CA ILE A 19 38.25 14.46 -37.14
C ILE A 19 37.06 14.27 -36.19
N SER A 20 36.59 13.04 -36.07
CA SER A 20 35.43 12.67 -35.23
C SER A 20 35.90 12.24 -33.83
N LEU A 21 35.74 13.10 -32.82
CA LEU A 21 36.10 12.81 -31.43
C LEU A 21 34.86 12.52 -30.59
N TRP A 22 34.91 11.46 -29.78
CA TRP A 22 33.85 11.15 -28.81
C TRP A 22 34.09 11.90 -27.50
N HIS A 23 33.06 12.60 -27.01
CA HIS A 23 33.08 13.31 -25.73
C HIS A 23 31.93 12.83 -24.84
N ASN A 24 32.23 12.64 -23.56
CA ASN A 24 31.22 12.38 -22.54
C ASN A 24 31.08 13.62 -21.65
N SER A 25 29.84 13.97 -21.30
CA SER A 25 29.57 14.99 -20.30
C SER A 25 30.00 14.51 -18.90
N ALA A 26 30.08 15.46 -17.98
CA ALA A 26 30.05 15.09 -16.57
C ALA A 26 28.77 14.26 -16.28
N PRO A 27 28.88 13.22 -15.44
CA PRO A 27 27.73 12.40 -15.11
C PRO A 27 26.78 13.11 -14.14
N VAL A 28 25.49 12.88 -14.31
CA VAL A 28 24.40 13.34 -13.46
C VAL A 28 23.73 12.15 -12.79
N THR A 29 23.38 12.31 -11.51
CA THR A 29 22.62 11.28 -10.76
C THR A 29 21.15 11.63 -10.81
N VAL A 30 20.33 10.68 -11.24
CA VAL A 30 18.86 10.78 -11.27
C VAL A 30 18.30 9.86 -10.20
N THR A 31 17.45 10.38 -9.33
CA THR A 31 16.73 9.61 -8.32
C THR A 31 15.23 9.71 -8.56
N VAL A 32 14.57 8.56 -8.70
CA VAL A 32 13.12 8.47 -8.86
C VAL A 32 12.55 7.97 -7.54
N HIS A 33 11.68 8.77 -6.93
CA HIS A 33 11.00 8.41 -5.69
C HIS A 33 9.60 7.88 -5.97
N GLY A 34 9.16 6.91 -5.16
CA GLY A 34 7.78 6.45 -5.16
C GLY A 34 6.88 7.46 -4.44
N VAL A 35 5.62 7.51 -4.87
CA VAL A 35 4.55 8.12 -4.09
C VAL A 35 4.31 7.26 -2.85
N PRO A 36 4.45 7.81 -1.64
CA PRO A 36 4.19 7.07 -0.41
C PRO A 36 2.71 6.67 -0.31
N VAL A 37 2.43 5.59 0.40
CA VAL A 37 1.06 5.15 0.65
C VAL A 37 0.36 6.15 1.58
N SER A 38 -0.82 6.64 1.20
CA SER A 38 -1.62 7.52 2.06
C SER A 38 -3.12 7.45 1.74
N GLY A 39 -3.94 7.92 2.68
CA GLY A 39 -5.41 7.87 2.59
C GLY A 39 -5.93 6.44 2.64
N VAL A 40 -5.46 5.65 3.60
CA VAL A 40 -5.94 4.27 3.81
C VAL A 40 -7.30 4.31 4.47
N SER A 41 -8.29 3.70 3.83
CA SER A 41 -9.67 3.68 4.31
C SER A 41 -10.15 2.25 4.50
N LEU A 42 -11.01 2.08 5.51
CA LEU A 42 -11.59 0.80 5.89
C LEU A 42 -13.11 0.94 5.88
N SER A 43 -13.79 0.00 5.24
CA SER A 43 -15.25 -0.08 5.22
C SER A 43 -15.73 -1.50 5.53
N ALA A 44 -16.97 -1.60 6.03
CA ALA A 44 -17.60 -2.87 6.37
C ALA A 44 -18.92 -3.06 5.62
N GLN A 45 -19.24 -4.32 5.36
CA GLN A 45 -20.55 -4.78 4.93
C GLN A 45 -21.03 -5.85 5.92
N PRO A 46 -22.16 -5.65 6.63
CA PRO A 46 -23.07 -4.51 6.53
C PRO A 46 -22.46 -3.16 6.98
N PRO A 47 -22.94 -2.03 6.44
CA PRO A 47 -22.49 -0.71 6.87
C PRO A 47 -22.72 -0.50 8.37
N GLY A 48 -21.78 0.17 9.04
CA GLY A 48 -21.83 0.38 10.49
C GLY A 48 -21.25 -0.77 11.32
N ALA A 49 -20.84 -1.89 10.68
CA ALA A 49 -20.13 -2.99 11.32
C ALA A 49 -20.88 -3.62 12.51
N GLN A 50 -22.21 -3.58 12.47
CA GLN A 50 -23.10 -4.31 13.35
C GLN A 50 -23.61 -5.54 12.61
N VAL A 51 -23.30 -6.72 13.09
CA VAL A 51 -23.56 -7.99 12.40
C VAL A 51 -24.16 -8.99 13.40
N ALA A 52 -25.15 -9.77 13.00
CA ALA A 52 -25.74 -10.77 13.90
C ALA A 52 -24.81 -11.99 14.05
N LEU A 53 -24.89 -12.69 15.17
CA LEU A 53 -24.15 -13.93 15.38
C LEU A 53 -24.41 -14.95 14.25
N GLY A 54 -23.33 -15.48 13.68
CA GLY A 54 -23.35 -16.47 12.61
C GLY A 54 -23.47 -15.89 11.19
N ASP A 55 -23.71 -14.59 11.05
CA ASP A 55 -23.77 -13.91 9.75
C ASP A 55 -22.38 -13.65 9.17
N ARG A 56 -22.36 -13.19 7.92
CA ARG A 56 -21.15 -12.84 7.17
C ARG A 56 -20.80 -11.37 7.34
N LEU A 57 -19.57 -11.09 7.75
CA LEU A 57 -18.96 -9.76 7.77
C LEU A 57 -17.86 -9.68 6.70
N VAL A 58 -17.92 -8.64 5.87
CA VAL A 58 -16.87 -8.33 4.89
C VAL A 58 -16.26 -6.98 5.21
N LEU A 59 -14.96 -6.96 5.48
CA LEU A 59 -14.17 -5.74 5.61
C LEU A 59 -13.40 -5.49 4.32
N SER A 60 -13.39 -4.25 3.85
CA SER A 60 -12.65 -3.82 2.66
C SER A 60 -11.67 -2.70 3.01
N CYS A 61 -10.46 -2.79 2.45
CA CYS A 61 -9.40 -1.82 2.64
C CYS A 61 -8.99 -1.23 1.29
N ALA A 62 -8.76 0.08 1.26
CA ALA A 62 -8.27 0.79 0.09
C ALA A 62 -7.23 1.82 0.49
N ALA A 63 -6.40 2.25 -0.46
CA ALA A 63 -5.50 3.38 -0.27
C ALA A 63 -5.71 4.39 -1.41
N ALA A 64 -5.80 5.67 -1.09
CA ALA A 64 -5.99 6.72 -2.08
C ALA A 64 -4.74 6.92 -2.97
N THR A 65 -3.55 6.71 -2.41
CA THR A 65 -2.28 6.87 -3.10
C THR A 65 -1.26 5.81 -2.69
N GLY A 66 -0.27 5.59 -3.55
CA GLY A 66 0.85 4.66 -3.34
C GLY A 66 1.41 4.18 -4.67
N THR A 67 2.74 4.12 -4.80
CA THR A 67 3.39 3.61 -6.03
C THR A 67 3.57 2.10 -5.97
N GLY A 68 3.25 1.41 -7.06
CA GLY A 68 3.48 -0.03 -7.21
C GLY A 68 2.31 -0.90 -6.74
N PRO A 69 2.49 -2.23 -6.72
CA PRO A 69 1.48 -3.12 -6.18
C PRO A 69 1.36 -2.90 -4.66
N LEU A 70 0.14 -2.64 -4.20
CA LEU A 70 -0.14 -2.49 -2.78
C LEU A 70 -0.42 -3.85 -2.16
N SER A 71 0.23 -4.08 -1.02
CA SER A 71 -0.06 -5.20 -0.12
C SER A 71 -0.89 -4.68 1.06
N PHE A 72 -1.83 -5.50 1.50
CA PHE A 72 -2.75 -5.16 2.60
C PHE A 72 -2.66 -6.22 3.68
N SER A 73 -2.70 -5.79 4.93
CA SER A 73 -2.75 -6.66 6.11
C SER A 73 -3.81 -6.17 7.09
N TRP A 74 -4.51 -7.11 7.71
CA TRP A 74 -5.60 -6.85 8.65
C TRP A 74 -5.13 -7.13 10.07
N HIS A 75 -5.46 -6.24 11.00
CA HIS A 75 -5.03 -6.31 12.39
C HIS A 75 -6.21 -6.04 13.32
N ARG A 76 -6.26 -6.73 14.46
CA ARG A 76 -7.15 -6.37 15.56
C ARG A 76 -6.42 -5.41 16.49
N GLY A 77 -7.09 -4.37 16.97
CA GLY A 77 -6.51 -3.32 17.80
C GLY A 77 -5.81 -3.91 19.03
N GLY A 78 -4.48 -3.72 19.10
CA GLY A 78 -3.64 -4.22 20.19
C GLY A 78 -2.87 -5.52 19.88
N SER A 79 -3.18 -6.23 18.79
CA SER A 79 -2.41 -7.41 18.35
C SER A 79 -1.51 -7.06 17.17
N GLY A 80 -0.20 -7.33 17.27
CA GLY A 80 0.74 -7.18 16.16
C GLY A 80 0.70 -8.33 15.13
N VAL A 81 -0.18 -9.31 15.34
CA VAL A 81 -0.33 -10.48 14.46
C VAL A 81 -1.40 -10.19 13.41
N PRO A 82 -1.09 -10.37 12.11
CA PRO A 82 -2.07 -10.18 11.06
C PRO A 82 -3.17 -11.25 11.13
N LEU A 83 -4.43 -10.81 11.05
CA LEU A 83 -5.60 -11.68 10.89
C LEU A 83 -5.70 -12.26 9.48
N GLY A 84 -5.14 -11.55 8.50
CA GLY A 84 -5.19 -11.92 7.10
C GLY A 84 -4.54 -10.89 6.20
N THR A 85 -4.46 -11.20 4.91
CA THR A 85 -3.84 -10.36 3.89
C THR A 85 -4.76 -10.17 2.70
N GLY A 86 -4.59 -9.05 1.99
CA GLY A 86 -5.35 -8.72 0.79
C GLY A 86 -6.38 -7.60 1.05
N PRO A 87 -6.96 -7.04 -0.03
CA PRO A 87 -7.83 -5.86 0.06
C PRO A 87 -9.18 -6.13 0.73
N ARG A 88 -9.50 -7.40 1.00
CA ARG A 88 -10.74 -7.83 1.66
C ARG A 88 -10.43 -8.87 2.73
N LEU A 89 -11.10 -8.77 3.86
CA LEU A 89 -11.16 -9.80 4.89
C LEU A 89 -12.62 -10.23 5.03
N GLU A 90 -12.88 -11.53 4.91
CA GLU A 90 -14.22 -12.09 5.00
C GLU A 90 -14.30 -13.05 6.19
N LEU A 91 -15.27 -12.80 7.06
CA LEU A 91 -15.63 -13.65 8.19
C LEU A 91 -17.01 -14.22 7.88
N ASN A 92 -17.10 -15.51 7.56
CA ASN A 92 -18.34 -16.12 7.06
C ASN A 92 -19.37 -16.43 8.15
N HIS A 93 -18.90 -16.69 9.37
CA HIS A 93 -19.72 -17.01 10.53
C HIS A 93 -19.14 -16.30 11.73
N VAL A 94 -19.58 -15.06 11.97
CA VAL A 94 -19.05 -14.25 13.08
C VAL A 94 -19.53 -14.77 14.43
N GLY A 95 -18.63 -14.82 15.41
CA GLY A 95 -18.95 -15.10 16.81
C GLY A 95 -18.77 -13.88 17.72
N ASP A 96 -19.15 -13.98 18.99
CA ASP A 96 -18.95 -12.88 19.96
C ASP A 96 -17.47 -12.47 20.06
N GLU A 97 -16.57 -13.43 19.91
CA GLU A 97 -15.12 -13.24 19.85
C GLU A 97 -14.64 -12.40 18.66
N ASP A 98 -15.49 -12.19 17.65
CA ASP A 98 -15.19 -11.37 16.49
C ASP A 98 -15.43 -9.87 16.71
N SER A 99 -16.07 -9.51 17.82
CA SER A 99 -16.22 -8.11 18.22
C SER A 99 -14.87 -7.48 18.56
N GLY A 100 -14.69 -6.22 18.18
CA GLY A 100 -13.49 -5.46 18.52
C GLY A 100 -13.09 -4.41 17.49
N HIS A 101 -11.95 -3.79 17.71
CA HIS A 101 -11.40 -2.76 16.82
C HIS A 101 -10.59 -3.40 15.71
N TYR A 102 -10.88 -3.07 14.47
CA TYR A 102 -10.15 -3.54 13.29
C TYR A 102 -9.42 -2.38 12.63
N GLN A 103 -8.23 -2.68 12.12
CA GLN A 103 -7.44 -1.75 11.32
C GLN A 103 -6.89 -2.48 10.11
N CYS A 104 -6.77 -1.78 9.00
CA CYS A 104 -6.04 -2.29 7.86
C CYS A 104 -4.79 -1.45 7.59
N ARG A 105 -3.73 -2.12 7.15
CA ARG A 105 -2.45 -1.52 6.83
C ARG A 105 -2.13 -1.79 5.37
N ALA A 106 -1.82 -0.73 4.63
CA ALA A 106 -1.39 -0.80 3.24
C ALA A 106 0.11 -0.50 3.14
N SER A 107 0.81 -1.27 2.31
CA SER A 107 2.26 -1.16 2.11
C SER A 107 2.62 -1.32 0.65
N ASN A 108 3.56 -0.51 0.18
CA ASN A 108 4.18 -0.67 -1.13
C ASN A 108 5.65 -1.11 -1.07
N GLY A 109 6.10 -1.63 0.09
CA GLY A 109 7.49 -2.04 0.33
C GLY A 109 8.39 -0.92 0.83
N ASP A 110 8.18 0.32 0.35
CA ASP A 110 8.96 1.50 0.76
C ASP A 110 8.29 2.31 1.88
N SER A 111 6.96 2.32 1.88
CA SER A 111 6.14 3.11 2.78
C SER A 111 4.91 2.33 3.23
N VAL A 112 4.38 2.76 4.36
CA VAL A 112 3.26 2.12 5.03
C VAL A 112 2.32 3.18 5.56
N ALA A 113 1.02 2.97 5.39
CA ALA A 113 -0.01 3.70 6.10
C ALA A 113 -1.07 2.75 6.66
N GLU A 114 -1.76 3.21 7.70
CA GLU A 114 -2.83 2.47 8.39
C GLU A 114 -4.14 3.24 8.29
N SER A 115 -5.27 2.53 8.32
CA SER A 115 -6.59 3.15 8.41
C SER A 115 -6.88 3.65 9.83
N ASP A 116 -7.94 4.44 9.96
CA ASP A 116 -8.60 4.59 11.25
C ASP A 116 -9.14 3.25 11.76
N LEU A 117 -9.37 3.17 13.07
CA LEU A 117 -9.97 2.00 13.70
C LEU A 117 -11.48 1.94 13.39
N LEU A 118 -11.96 0.76 12.98
CA LEU A 118 -13.38 0.46 12.88
C LEU A 118 -13.80 -0.49 14.00
N ASN A 119 -14.80 -0.10 14.77
CA ASN A 119 -15.37 -0.96 15.80
C ASN A 119 -16.42 -1.90 15.20
N VAL A 120 -16.16 -3.20 15.24
CA VAL A 120 -17.11 -4.26 14.86
C VAL A 120 -17.83 -4.74 16.10
N THR A 121 -19.16 -4.81 16.04
CA THR A 121 -20.01 -5.31 17.12
C THR A 121 -20.86 -6.46 16.59
N VAL A 122 -20.74 -7.62 17.23
CA VAL A 122 -21.63 -8.76 16.99
C VAL A 122 -22.85 -8.65 17.92
N LEU A 123 -24.05 -8.85 17.36
CA LEU A 123 -25.35 -8.71 18.04
C LEU A 123 -25.98 -10.06 18.39
#